data_AF-A0A6J4GRC8-F1
#
_entry.id   AF-A0A6J4GRC8-F1
#
_cell.length_a   1.000
_cell.length_b   1.000
_cell.length_c   1.000
_cell.angle_alpha   90.00
_cell.angle_beta   90.00
_cell.angle_gamma   90.00
#
_symmetry.space_group_name_H-M   'P 1'
#
loop_
_entity.id
_entity.type
_entity.pdbx_description
1 polymer ?
#
loop_
_entity_poly.entity_id
_entity_poly.type
_entity_poly.pdbx_seq_one_letter_code
_entity_poly.pdbx_strand_id
1 'polypeptide(L)'
;MLPDTGNALAGATPNSFLGVYLAIWGIFTAFMWYGTWGASKVQQFVFLSLTVLFFLLALEKWTGIESVATFAGAIGIICGSSAFYLAMAELLEEVKGKKVLPY
;
A
#
# COMPACT_ATOMS: atom_id res chain seq x y z
N MET A 1 0.14 -6.66 27.04
CA MET A 1 1.51 -6.20 27.37
C MET A 1 2.29 -7.44 27.76
N LEU A 2 3.02 -8.03 26.81
CA LEU A 2 3.77 -9.28 27.04
C LEU A 2 5.07 -8.93 27.79
N PRO A 3 5.42 -9.67 28.87
CA PRO A 3 6.62 -9.41 29.67
C PRO A 3 7.89 -9.78 28.92
N ASP A 4 8.93 -9.00 29.17
CA ASP A 4 10.25 -9.02 28.54
C ASP A 4 10.93 -10.41 28.49
N THR A 5 11.12 -10.93 27.28
CA THR A 5 11.96 -12.11 27.01
C THR A 5 13.47 -11.80 26.97
N GLY A 6 13.92 -10.69 27.56
CA GLY A 6 15.37 -10.41 27.69
C GLY A 6 16.11 -10.23 26.35
N ASN A 7 15.40 -9.91 25.25
CA ASN A 7 16.04 -9.51 23.99
C ASN A 7 16.20 -7.99 23.94
N ALA A 8 17.31 -7.47 24.46
CA ALA A 8 17.69 -6.06 24.32
C ALA A 8 17.81 -5.57 22.85
N LEU A 9 17.59 -6.45 21.87
CA LEU A 9 17.54 -6.19 20.43
C LEU A 9 16.12 -5.88 19.89
N ALA A 10 15.06 -6.04 20.69
CA ALA A 10 13.69 -5.67 20.30
C ALA A 10 13.29 -4.27 20.82
N GLY A 11 14.24 -3.34 20.85
CA GLY A 11 13.91 -1.92 21.01
C GLY A 11 12.97 -1.48 19.89
N ALA A 12 11.97 -0.67 20.22
CA ALA A 12 11.02 -0.13 19.23
C ALA A 12 11.79 0.41 18.02
N THR A 13 11.46 -0.07 16.82
CA THR A 13 12.14 0.32 15.59
C THR A 13 12.15 1.84 15.48
N PRO A 14 13.32 2.49 15.29
CA PRO A 14 13.39 3.93 15.16
C PRO A 14 12.43 4.40 14.06
N ASN A 15 11.61 5.42 14.34
CA ASN A 15 10.63 5.94 13.38
C ASN A 15 11.29 6.30 12.03
N SER A 16 12.52 6.81 12.06
CA SER A 16 13.32 7.10 10.87
C SER A 16 13.61 5.85 10.03
N PHE A 17 13.90 4.71 10.67
CA PHE A 17 14.13 3.43 9.99
C PHE A 17 12.85 2.89 9.35
N LEU A 18 11.69 3.01 10.02
CA LEU A 18 10.39 2.70 9.43
C LEU A 18 10.09 3.57 8.21
N GLY A 19 10.44 4.86 8.26
CA GLY A 19 10.32 5.77 7.11
C GLY A 19 11.13 5.32 5.90
N VAL A 20 12.40 4.94 6.11
CA VAL A 20 13.26 4.40 5.04
C VAL A 20 12.72 3.08 4.49
N TYR A 21 12.25 2.19 5.37
CA TYR A 21 11.61 0.93 4.96
C TYR A 21 10.40 1.17 4.07
N LEU A 22 9.50 2.08 4.46
CA LEU A 22 8.32 2.46 3.68
C LEU A 22 8.70 3.14 2.35
N ALA A 23 9.76 3.95 2.33
CA ALA A 23 10.26 4.57 1.10
C ALA A 23 10.79 3.52 0.10
N ILE A 24 11.55 2.52 0.57
CA ILE A 24 12.00 1.40 -0.26
C ILE A 24 10.80 0.61 -0.79
N TRP A 25 9.79 0.37 0.06
CA TRP A 25 8.55 -0.28 -0.34
C TRP A 25 7.80 0.53 -1.40
N GLY A 26 7.76 1.86 -1.27
CA GLY A 26 7.19 2.77 -2.27
C GLY A 26 7.93 2.70 -3.60
N ILE A 27 9.27 2.68 -3.60
CA ILE A 27 10.08 2.52 -4.82
C ILE A 27 9.79 1.17 -5.49
N PHE A 28 9.77 0.08 -4.71
CA PHE A 28 9.42 -1.24 -5.22
C PHE A 28 8.02 -1.27 -5.87
N THR A 29 7.04 -0.62 -5.22
CA THR A 29 5.67 -0.50 -5.75
C THR A 29 5.63 0.32 -7.03
N ALA A 30 6.44 1.38 -7.13
CA ALA A 30 6.56 2.20 -8.35
C ALA A 30 7.12 1.38 -9.53
N PHE A 31 8.07 0.47 -9.29
CA PHE A 31 8.54 -0.46 -10.31
C PHE A 31 7.46 -1.48 -10.69
N MET A 32 6.68 -2.00 -9.74
CA MET A 32 5.53 -2.87 -10.05
C MET A 32 4.44 -2.13 -10.84
N TRP A 33 4.26 -0.82 -10.59
CA TRP A 33 3.36 0.03 -11.37
C TRP A 33 3.81 0.12 -12.85
N TYR A 34 5.12 0.25 -13.10
CA TYR A 34 5.65 0.16 -14.47
C TYR A 34 5.41 -1.22 -15.10
N GLY A 35 5.50 -2.29 -14.31
CA GLY A 35 5.18 -3.65 -14.75
C GLY A 35 3.69 -3.89 -15.07
N THR A 36 2.78 -3.05 -14.57
CA THR A 36 1.33 -3.15 -14.84
C THR A 36 0.92 -2.53 -16.17
N TRP A 37 1.86 -2.11 -17.02
CA TRP A 37 1.57 -1.50 -18.34
C TRP A 37 0.98 -2.42 -19.42
N GLY A 38 0.65 -3.67 -19.10
CA GLY A 38 -0.19 -4.54 -19.92
C GLY A 38 -1.47 -5.03 -19.23
N ALA A 39 -1.72 -4.57 -18.00
CA ALA A 39 -2.82 -5.02 -17.15
C ALA A 39 -4.05 -4.09 -17.24
N SER A 40 -5.08 -4.45 -16.48
CA SER A 40 -6.32 -3.67 -16.36
C SER A 40 -6.07 -2.27 -15.80
N LYS A 41 -6.85 -1.27 -16.25
CA LYS A 41 -6.65 0.13 -15.84
C LYS A 41 -6.89 0.31 -14.34
N VAL A 42 -7.76 -0.50 -13.75
CA VAL A 42 -8.01 -0.52 -12.31
C VAL A 42 -6.76 -1.00 -11.56
N GLN A 43 -6.02 -2.00 -12.06
CA GLN A 43 -4.80 -2.46 -11.38
C GLN A 43 -3.69 -1.40 -11.41
N GLN A 44 -3.54 -0.68 -12.53
CA GLN A 44 -2.64 0.47 -12.60
C GLN A 44 -3.01 1.56 -11.58
N PHE A 45 -4.30 1.83 -11.38
CA PHE A 45 -4.77 2.81 -10.39
C PHE A 45 -4.46 2.36 -8.95
N VAL A 46 -4.67 1.09 -8.63
CA VAL A 46 -4.35 0.52 -7.32
C VAL A 46 -2.85 0.64 -7.04
N PHE A 47 -1.99 0.24 -7.97
CA PHE A 47 -0.54 0.31 -7.79
C PHE A 47 -0.01 1.75 -7.69
N LEU A 48 -0.58 2.67 -8.46
CA LEU A 48 -0.21 4.09 -8.39
C LEU A 48 -0.62 4.70 -7.04
N SER A 49 -1.87 4.48 -6.60
CA SER A 49 -2.35 4.99 -5.32
C SER A 49 -1.60 4.39 -4.13
N LEU A 50 -1.24 3.10 -4.20
CA LEU A 50 -0.41 2.43 -3.21
C LEU A 50 1.02 3.02 -3.16
N THR A 51 1.61 3.33 -4.31
CA THR A 51 2.91 4.00 -4.39
C THR A 51 2.87 5.34 -3.66
N VAL A 52 1.88 6.18 -3.99
CA VAL A 52 1.68 7.49 -3.35
C VAL A 52 1.49 7.34 -1.84
N LEU A 53 0.72 6.34 -1.41
CA LEU A 53 0.51 6.04 0.00
C LEU A 53 1.82 5.73 0.73
N PHE A 54 2.67 4.85 0.19
CA PHE A 54 3.94 4.51 0.81
C PHE A 54 4.88 5.71 0.94
N PHE A 55 4.94 6.57 -0.08
CA PHE A 55 5.71 7.82 0.00
C PHE A 55 5.15 8.78 1.05
N LEU A 56 3.83 8.91 1.15
CA LEU A 56 3.19 9.74 2.17
C LEU A 56 3.47 9.23 3.60
N LEU A 57 3.38 7.92 3.83
CA LEU A 57 3.70 7.33 5.13
C LEU A 57 5.19 7.48 5.46
N ALA A 58 6.08 7.33 4.47
CA ALA A 58 7.51 7.54 4.67
C ALA A 58 7.81 9.00 5.10
N LEU A 59 7.18 9.98 4.43
CA LEU A 59 7.28 11.40 4.80
C LEU A 59 6.70 11.69 6.17
N GLU A 60 5.57 11.07 6.53
CA GLU A 60 4.99 11.17 7.87
C GLU A 60 5.96 10.68 8.94
N LYS A 61 6.65 9.55 8.73
CA LYS A 61 7.64 9.04 9.68
C LYS A 61 8.89 9.91 9.83
N TRP A 62 9.24 10.70 8.82
CA TRP A 62 10.35 11.66 8.90
C TRP A 62 9.93 13.02 9.47
N THR A 63 8.74 13.49 9.15
CA THR A 63 8.25 14.82 9.58
C THR A 63 7.51 14.79 10.92
N GLY A 64 6.97 13.63 11.32
CA GLY A 64 6.19 13.46 12.55
C GLY A 64 4.83 14.16 12.53
N ILE A 65 4.32 14.52 11.35
CA ILE A 65 3.07 15.29 11.21
C ILE A 65 1.87 14.36 11.11
N GLU A 66 0.99 14.35 12.14
CA GLU A 66 -0.23 13.52 12.18
C GLU A 66 -1.25 13.83 11.07
N SER A 67 -1.27 15.06 10.56
CA SER A 67 -2.19 15.41 9.45
C SER A 67 -1.83 14.66 8.16
N VAL A 68 -0.54 14.40 7.92
CA VAL A 68 -0.07 13.58 6.80
C VAL A 68 -0.49 12.12 6.99
N ALA A 69 -0.41 11.60 8.22
CA ALA A 69 -0.87 10.24 8.55
C ALA A 69 -2.36 10.06 8.23
N THR A 70 -3.18 11.03 8.63
CA THR A 70 -4.65 10.98 8.45
C THR A 70 -5.02 11.03 6.97
N PHE A 71 -4.37 11.90 6.20
CA PHE A 71 -4.60 12.00 4.76
C PHE A 71 -4.15 10.74 4.01
N ALA A 72 -2.99 10.19 4.39
CA ALA A 72 -2.50 8.94 3.82
C ALA A 72 -3.40 7.75 4.15
N GLY A 73 -3.97 7.71 5.36
CA GLY A 73 -4.98 6.73 5.75
C GLY A 73 -6.25 6.82 4.90
N ALA A 74 -6.74 8.03 4.62
CA ALA A 74 -7.89 8.23 3.74
C ALA A 74 -7.63 7.73 2.31
N ILE A 75 -6.46 8.03 1.75
CA ILE A 75 -6.03 7.49 0.44
C ILE A 75 -5.94 5.96 0.51
N GLY A 76 -5.47 5.41 1.62
CA GLY A 76 -5.35 3.97 1.82
C GLY A 76 -6.67 3.24 1.82
N ILE A 77 -7.73 3.83 2.39
CA ILE A 77 -9.07 3.25 2.34
C ILE A 77 -9.56 3.18 0.88
N ILE A 78 -9.34 4.24 0.10
CA ILE A 78 -9.72 4.28 -1.33
C ILE A 78 -8.89 3.27 -2.14
N CYS A 79 -7.57 3.21 -1.91
CA CYS A 79 -6.68 2.23 -2.52
C CYS A 79 -7.09 0.78 -2.19
N GLY A 80 -7.35 0.47 -0.91
CA GLY A 80 -7.74 -0.86 -0.49
C GLY A 80 -9.09 -1.27 -1.06
N SER A 81 -10.09 -0.37 -1.03
CA SER A 81 -11.41 -0.65 -1.60
C SER A 81 -11.37 -0.90 -3.12
N SER A 82 -10.53 -0.17 -3.86
CA SER A 82 -10.33 -0.41 -5.30
C SER A 82 -9.58 -1.73 -5.58
N ALA A 83 -8.63 -2.11 -4.73
CA ALA A 83 -7.98 -3.42 -4.80
C ALA A 83 -8.95 -4.57 -4.56
N PHE A 84 -9.84 -4.45 -3.57
CA PHE A 84 -10.92 -5.41 -3.34
C PHE A 84 -11.89 -5.51 -4.52
N TYR A 85 -12.24 -4.38 -5.13
CA TYR A 85 -13.09 -4.37 -6.33
C TYR A 85 -12.43 -5.11 -7.49
N LEU A 86 -11.14 -4.85 -7.76
CA LEU A 86 -10.38 -5.56 -8.79
C LEU A 86 -10.35 -7.06 -8.53
N ALA A 87 -9.98 -7.48 -7.31
CA ALA A 87 -9.92 -8.89 -6.94
C ALA A 87 -11.27 -9.60 -7.12
N MET A 88 -12.37 -8.94 -6.75
CA MET A 88 -13.71 -9.50 -6.94
C MET A 88 -14.11 -9.56 -8.42
N ALA A 89 -13.71 -8.56 -9.22
CA ALA A 89 -13.99 -8.52 -10.64
C ALA A 89 -13.25 -9.62 -11.40
N GLU A 90 -11.98 -9.85 -11.08
CA GLU A 90 -11.18 -10.96 -11.63
C GLU A 90 -11.73 -12.33 -11.21
N LEU A 91 -12.07 -12.51 -9.93
CA LEU A 91 -12.67 -13.75 -9.42
C LEU A 91 -14.02 -14.05 -10.11
N LEU A 92 -14.88 -13.05 -10.29
CA LEU A 92 -16.16 -13.20 -10.97
C LEU A 92 -15.99 -13.50 -12.46
N GLU A 93 -15.00 -12.90 -13.13
CA GLU A 93 -14.68 -13.20 -14.53
C GLU A 93 -14.19 -14.65 -14.68
N GLU A 94 -13.32 -15.11 -13.79
CA GLU A 94 -12.79 -16.48 -13.78
C GLU A 94 -13.91 -17.52 -13.52
N VAL A 95 -14.77 -17.29 -12.53
CA VAL A 95 -15.84 -18.23 -12.15
C VAL A 95 -17.01 -18.24 -13.15
N LYS A 96 -17.37 -17.08 -13.72
CA LYS A 96 -18.52 -16.97 -14.65
C LYS A 96 -18.13 -17.06 -16.13
N GLY A 97 -16.84 -17.06 -16.45
CA GLY A 97 -16.33 -17.10 -17.83
C GLY A 97 -16.78 -15.91 -18.69
N LYS A 98 -17.21 -14.80 -18.07
CA LYS A 98 -17.65 -13.57 -18.73
C LYS A 98 -17.20 -12.38 -17.91
N LYS A 99 -16.73 -11.34 -18.59
CA LYS A 99 -16.39 -10.05 -17.98
C LYS A 99 -17.65 -9.35 -17.46
N VAL A 100 -18.02 -9.62 -16.22
CA VAL A 100 -19.24 -9.10 -15.57
C VAL A 100 -19.06 -7.66 -15.09
N LEU A 101 -17.84 -7.29 -14.69
CA LEU A 101 -17.51 -5.96 -14.19
C LEU A 101 -16.43 -5.34 -15.09
N PRO A 102 -16.56 -4.07 -15.50
CA PRO A 102 -15.49 -3.38 -16.20
C PRO A 102 -14.37 -3.05 -15.23
N TYR A 103 -13.17 -3.55 -15.53
CA TYR A 103 -11.89 -3.22 -14.89
C TYR A 103 -10.78 -3.12 -15.95
#